data_AF-A0A7G2IZT3-F1
#
_entry.id   AF-A0A7G2IZT3-F1
#
_cell.length_a   1.000
_cell.length_b   1.000
_cell.length_c   1.000
_cell.angle_alpha   90.00
_cell.angle_beta   90.00
_cell.angle_gamma   90.00
#
_symmetry.space_group_name_H-M   'P 1'
#
loop_
_entity.id
_entity.type
_entity.pdbx_description
1 polymer ?
#
loop_
_entity_poly.entity_id
_entity_poly.type
_entity_poly.pdbx_seq_one_letter_code
_entity_poly.pdbx_strand_id
1 'polypeptide(L)'
;MRYAIAVMQRHLDAGHKKLPLVIPLLFYHGAASPYPYSLCWLDEFDDPESARQLYSTAFPLIDITVMPDNEIMQHRRMALLELIQKHIRKRDLMGLVEKLAILLVKGHANDNQLKALFNYLMQAGDTMHFGEFIHEVAERLPQHKERLMTIAERLRQEGHFNGLQEGHRKGLQEGLQTGLQQGKREEALRIATTMLADGIDRLTILRITGLSAKDLPAQPH
;
A
#
# COMPACT_ATOMS: atom_id res chain seq x y z
N MET A 1 -15.56 0.11 22.81
CA MET A 1 -15.49 0.37 21.35
C MET A 1 -14.91 -0.77 20.51
N ARG A 2 -13.73 -1.34 20.85
CA ARG A 2 -13.04 -2.36 20.03
C ARG A 2 -13.93 -3.53 19.58
N TYR A 3 -14.80 -4.04 20.45
CA TYR A 3 -15.68 -5.16 20.13
C TYR A 3 -16.66 -4.84 18.99
N ALA A 4 -17.41 -3.74 19.08
CA ALA A 4 -18.41 -3.38 18.08
C ALA A 4 -17.78 -3.16 16.70
N ILE A 5 -16.64 -2.44 16.65
CA ILE A 5 -15.88 -2.21 15.42
C ILE A 5 -15.37 -3.53 14.83
N ALA A 6 -14.88 -4.46 15.65
CA ALA A 6 -14.41 -5.76 15.16
C ALA A 6 -15.54 -6.62 14.57
N VAL A 7 -16.75 -6.57 15.16
CA VAL A 7 -17.93 -7.27 14.62
C VAL A 7 -18.36 -6.65 13.28
N MET A 8 -18.40 -5.31 13.22
CA MET A 8 -18.66 -4.55 12.00
C MET A 8 -17.67 -4.91 10.88
N GLN A 9 -16.37 -4.96 11.18
CA GLN A 9 -15.33 -5.33 10.22
C GLN A 9 -15.53 -6.76 9.69
N ARG A 10 -15.73 -7.74 10.59
CA ARG A 10 -15.98 -9.14 10.18
C ARG A 10 -17.19 -9.28 9.26
N HIS A 11 -18.22 -8.46 9.47
CA HIS A 11 -19.39 -8.44 8.59
C HIS A 11 -19.04 -7.95 7.19
N LEU A 12 -18.20 -6.91 7.06
CA LEU A 12 -17.71 -6.46 5.76
C LEU A 12 -16.81 -7.49 5.09
N ASP A 13 -15.90 -8.12 5.86
CA ASP A 13 -14.99 -9.16 5.36
C ASP A 13 -15.74 -10.39 4.82
N ALA A 14 -16.95 -10.66 5.31
CA ALA A 14 -17.83 -11.70 4.81
C ALA A 14 -18.52 -11.34 3.46
N GLY A 15 -18.22 -10.18 2.89
CA GLY A 15 -18.72 -9.74 1.58
C GLY A 15 -19.97 -8.85 1.63
N HIS A 16 -20.44 -8.46 2.82
CA HIS A 16 -21.56 -7.53 2.95
C HIS A 16 -21.12 -6.09 2.65
N LYS A 17 -22.02 -5.30 2.06
CA LYS A 17 -21.71 -3.93 1.58
C LYS A 17 -21.98 -2.81 2.59
N LYS A 18 -22.70 -3.08 3.67
CA LYS A 18 -23.11 -2.08 4.67
C LYS A 18 -22.80 -2.58 6.07
N LEU A 19 -22.58 -1.64 6.99
CA LEU A 19 -22.33 -1.95 8.39
C LEU A 19 -23.60 -2.48 9.08
N PRO A 20 -23.48 -3.51 9.94
CA PRO A 20 -24.59 -3.94 10.78
C PRO A 20 -24.70 -3.03 12.01
N LEU A 21 -25.91 -2.94 12.57
CA LEU A 21 -26.08 -2.34 13.90
C LEU A 21 -25.60 -3.33 14.96
N VAL A 22 -24.66 -2.91 15.80
CA VAL A 22 -24.15 -3.70 16.93
C VAL A 22 -24.62 -3.05 18.23
N ILE A 23 -25.39 -3.78 19.04
CA ILE A 23 -25.94 -3.31 20.31
C ILE A 23 -25.08 -3.86 21.45
N PRO A 24 -24.23 -3.05 22.09
CA PRO A 24 -23.48 -3.47 23.26
C PRO A 24 -24.40 -3.51 24.49
N LEU A 25 -24.47 -4.65 25.17
CA LEU A 25 -25.18 -4.81 26.44
C LEU A 25 -24.16 -5.11 27.54
N LEU A 26 -24.21 -4.36 28.65
CA LEU A 26 -23.37 -4.58 29.82
C LEU A 26 -24.23 -5.20 30.93
N PHE A 27 -23.79 -6.36 31.43
CA PHE A 27 -24.39 -7.00 32.60
C PHE A 27 -23.53 -6.69 33.82
N TYR A 28 -24.11 -6.04 34.83
CA TYR A 28 -23.44 -5.70 36.08
C TYR A 28 -24.06 -6.47 37.24
N HIS A 29 -23.20 -7.12 38.05
CA HIS A 29 -23.58 -7.83 39.27
C HIS A 29 -22.53 -7.59 40.36
N GLY A 30 -22.23 -6.32 40.64
CA GLY A 30 -21.31 -5.95 41.71
C GLY A 30 -22.02 -5.52 43.00
N ALA A 31 -21.24 -5.37 44.07
CA ALA A 31 -21.76 -5.02 45.40
C ALA A 31 -22.26 -3.56 45.49
N ALA A 32 -21.70 -2.63 44.72
CA ALA A 32 -22.13 -1.23 44.69
C ALA A 32 -23.36 -1.08 43.77
N SER A 33 -24.51 -0.71 44.33
CA SER A 33 -25.77 -0.61 43.59
C SER A 33 -26.49 0.71 43.91
N PRO A 34 -26.96 1.47 42.90
CA PRO A 34 -26.88 1.19 41.46
C PRO A 34 -25.44 1.33 40.90
N TYR A 35 -25.23 0.87 39.66
CA TYR A 35 -23.93 0.99 38.98
C TYR A 35 -23.44 2.45 39.00
N PRO A 36 -22.24 2.75 39.54
CA PRO A 36 -21.86 4.13 39.88
C PRO A 36 -21.05 4.86 38.79
N TYR A 37 -20.71 4.21 37.66
CA TYR A 37 -19.84 4.79 36.62
C TYR A 37 -20.62 5.16 35.34
N SER A 38 -20.01 5.95 34.46
CA SER A 38 -20.62 6.28 33.18
C SER A 38 -20.69 5.06 32.25
N LEU A 39 -21.76 4.97 31.47
CA LEU A 39 -21.92 4.00 30.38
C LEU A 39 -21.58 4.61 29.01
N CYS A 40 -21.32 5.92 28.96
CA CYS A 40 -20.98 6.64 27.75
C CYS A 40 -19.46 6.80 27.67
N TRP A 41 -18.82 6.06 26.75
CA TRP A 41 -17.37 6.10 26.58
C TRP A 41 -16.81 7.50 26.23
N LEU A 42 -17.66 8.42 25.76
CA LEU A 42 -17.27 9.81 25.47
C LEU A 42 -17.03 10.63 26.75
N ASP A 43 -17.53 10.17 27.90
CA ASP A 43 -17.32 10.86 29.18
C ASP A 43 -15.92 10.61 29.75
N GLU A 44 -15.17 9.67 29.17
CA GLU A 44 -13.81 9.30 29.58
C GLU A 44 -12.72 10.18 28.93
N PHE A 45 -13.10 11.17 28.11
CA PHE A 45 -12.16 12.16 27.58
C PHE A 45 -11.97 13.30 28.58
N ASP A 46 -10.79 13.93 28.58
CA ASP A 46 -10.53 15.16 29.35
C ASP A 46 -11.51 16.30 28.96
N ASP A 47 -12.00 16.30 27.72
CA ASP A 47 -13.04 17.19 27.21
C ASP A 47 -14.16 16.39 26.50
N PRO A 48 -15.20 15.96 27.26
CA PRO A 48 -16.31 15.17 26.72
C PRO A 48 -17.14 15.89 25.66
N GLU A 49 -17.25 17.23 25.72
CA GLU A 49 -18.06 18.01 24.79
C GLU A 49 -17.43 18.01 23.39
N SER A 50 -16.13 18.27 23.30
CA SER A 50 -15.38 18.17 22.04
C SER A 50 -15.41 16.75 21.48
N ALA A 51 -15.29 15.73 22.34
CA ALA A 51 -15.37 14.33 21.90
C ALA A 51 -16.75 14.01 21.30
N ARG A 52 -17.84 14.45 21.94
CA ARG A 52 -19.21 14.29 21.42
C ARG A 52 -19.38 14.96 20.07
N GLN A 53 -18.92 16.20 19.91
CA GLN A 53 -18.99 16.93 18.64
C GLN A 53 -18.23 16.19 17.53
N LEU A 54 -17.03 15.69 17.82
CA LEU A 54 -16.18 15.02 16.83
C LEU A 54 -16.71 13.64 16.43
N TYR A 55 -17.14 12.81 17.39
CA TYR A 55 -17.50 11.41 17.14
C TYR A 55 -18.97 11.18 16.79
N SER A 56 -19.83 12.20 16.95
CA SER A 56 -21.26 12.09 16.62
C SER A 56 -21.65 12.78 15.31
N THR A 57 -20.70 13.41 14.62
CA THR A 57 -20.93 14.13 13.36
C THR A 57 -20.12 13.51 12.22
N ALA A 58 -20.33 14.00 10.99
CA ALA A 58 -19.51 13.60 9.86
C ALA A 58 -18.05 14.02 10.10
N PHE A 59 -17.10 13.14 9.76
CA PHE A 59 -15.69 13.47 9.88
C PHE A 59 -15.33 14.68 9.01
N PRO A 60 -14.48 15.59 9.50
CA PRO A 60 -14.03 16.71 8.70
C PRO A 60 -13.22 16.20 7.50
N LEU A 61 -13.60 16.64 6.30
CA LEU A 61 -12.85 16.38 5.07
C LEU A 61 -11.91 17.56 4.78
N ILE A 62 -10.61 17.30 4.76
CA ILE A 62 -9.61 18.28 4.30
C ILE A 62 -9.34 18.02 2.81
N ASP A 63 -10.04 18.77 1.95
CA ASP A 63 -9.83 18.70 0.50
C ASP A 63 -8.68 19.61 0.05
N ILE A 64 -7.48 19.06 0.07
CA ILE A 64 -6.26 19.76 -0.37
C ILE A 64 -6.26 20.09 -1.87
N THR A 65 -7.17 19.54 -2.68
CA THR A 65 -7.20 19.80 -4.13
C THR A 65 -7.70 21.21 -4.44
N VAL A 66 -8.64 21.72 -3.65
CA VAL A 66 -9.24 23.06 -3.78
C VAL A 66 -8.63 24.08 -2.83
N MET A 67 -8.02 23.62 -1.72
CA MET A 67 -7.41 24.49 -0.72
C MET A 67 -6.28 25.33 -1.30
N PRO A 68 -6.26 26.66 -1.15
CA PRO A 68 -5.18 27.53 -1.62
C PRO A 68 -3.80 27.17 -1.04
N ASP A 69 -2.73 27.33 -1.83
CA ASP A 69 -1.38 26.99 -1.37
C ASP A 69 -0.96 27.84 -0.16
N ASN A 70 -1.33 29.12 -0.11
CA ASN A 70 -1.02 30.02 1.01
C ASN A 70 -1.68 29.58 2.32
N GLU A 71 -2.82 28.89 2.26
CA GLU A 71 -3.48 28.29 3.42
C GLU A 71 -2.69 27.06 3.90
N ILE A 72 -2.35 26.14 2.98
CA ILE A 72 -1.48 24.98 3.26
C ILE A 72 -0.16 25.42 3.90
N MET A 73 0.42 26.54 3.47
CA MET A 73 1.66 27.08 4.02
C MET A 73 1.61 27.44 5.52
N GLN A 74 0.40 27.52 6.11
CA GLN A 74 0.19 27.77 7.54
C GLN A 74 0.04 26.49 8.37
N HIS A 75 -0.09 25.32 7.74
CA HIS A 75 -0.37 24.03 8.42
C HIS A 75 0.85 23.41 9.13
N ARG A 76 1.87 24.23 9.41
CA ARG A 76 3.11 23.88 10.13
C ARG A 76 3.73 22.56 9.63
N ARG A 77 3.57 21.47 10.40
CA ARG A 77 4.21 20.17 10.13
C ARG A 77 3.56 19.40 8.99
N MET A 78 2.28 19.66 8.68
CA MET A 78 1.55 18.94 7.61
C MET A 78 1.74 19.59 6.24
N ALA A 79 2.09 20.89 6.23
CA ALA A 79 2.19 21.71 5.03
C ALA A 79 3.07 21.08 3.93
N LEU A 80 4.21 20.47 4.28
CA LEU A 80 5.10 19.85 3.28
C LEU A 80 4.41 18.72 2.53
N LEU A 81 3.77 17.81 3.28
CA LEU A 81 3.15 16.63 2.73
C LEU A 81 1.89 17.00 1.95
N GLU A 82 1.07 17.90 2.49
CA GLU A 82 -0.13 18.40 1.81
C GLU A 82 0.19 19.12 0.50
N LEU A 83 1.22 19.98 0.50
CA LEU A 83 1.62 20.70 -0.70
C LEU A 83 2.14 19.74 -1.78
N ILE A 84 2.97 18.76 -1.41
CA ILE A 84 3.39 17.73 -2.36
C ILE A 84 2.20 16.90 -2.83
N GLN A 85 1.33 16.40 -1.94
CA GLN A 85 0.18 15.59 -2.32
C GLN A 85 -0.77 16.32 -3.27
N LYS A 86 -1.01 17.61 -3.04
CA LYS A 86 -1.84 18.45 -3.91
C LYS A 86 -1.29 18.50 -5.33
N HIS A 87 0.02 18.63 -5.48
CA HIS A 87 0.66 18.92 -6.76
C HIS A 87 1.38 17.72 -7.40
N ILE A 88 1.44 16.55 -6.73
CA ILE A 88 2.20 15.37 -7.21
C ILE A 88 1.77 14.89 -8.60
N ARG A 89 0.50 15.08 -8.94
CA ARG A 89 -0.08 14.69 -10.24
C ARG A 89 0.15 15.73 -11.34
N LYS A 90 0.69 16.91 -11.00
CA LYS A 90 1.07 17.92 -12.00
C LYS A 90 2.41 17.54 -12.60
N ARG A 91 2.58 17.81 -13.90
CA ARG A 91 3.81 17.48 -14.64
C ARG A 91 5.05 18.20 -14.12
N ASP A 92 4.89 19.36 -13.50
CA ASP A 92 6.01 20.19 -13.07
C ASP A 92 5.97 20.45 -11.56
N LEU A 93 6.88 19.80 -10.84
CA LEU A 93 7.11 20.00 -9.41
C LEU A 93 8.09 21.16 -9.14
N MET A 94 8.80 21.67 -10.15
CA MET A 94 9.81 22.73 -9.96
C MET A 94 9.18 24.01 -9.43
N GLY A 95 7.94 24.32 -9.82
CA GLY A 95 7.17 25.43 -9.28
C GLY A 95 6.88 25.38 -7.77
N LEU A 96 7.19 24.26 -7.09
CA LEU A 96 7.03 24.11 -5.63
C LEU A 96 8.32 24.30 -4.86
N VAL A 97 9.47 24.32 -5.53
CA VAL A 97 10.79 24.28 -4.87
C VAL A 97 10.95 25.42 -3.87
N GLU A 98 10.56 26.64 -4.23
CA GLU A 98 10.61 27.81 -3.34
C GLU A 98 9.72 27.62 -2.09
N LYS A 99 8.48 27.16 -2.27
CA LYS A 99 7.53 26.95 -1.17
C LYS A 99 8.02 25.85 -0.21
N LEU A 100 8.62 24.80 -0.75
CA LEU A 100 9.18 23.71 0.05
C LEU A 100 10.43 24.16 0.81
N ALA A 101 11.30 24.96 0.17
CA ALA A 101 12.44 25.54 0.85
C ALA A 101 11.99 26.39 2.05
N ILE A 102 10.98 27.25 1.88
CA ILE A 102 10.40 28.04 2.98
C ILE A 102 9.90 27.14 4.11
N LEU A 103 9.18 26.06 3.80
CA LEU A 103 8.67 25.13 4.83
C LEU A 103 9.77 24.37 5.56
N LEU A 104 10.84 24.00 4.86
CA LEU A 104 11.98 23.32 5.44
C LEU A 104 12.76 24.25 6.38
N VAL A 105 12.97 25.52 5.99
CA VAL A 105 13.60 26.54 6.85
C VAL A 105 12.78 26.81 8.11
N LYS A 106 11.44 26.85 8.02
CA LYS A 106 10.55 26.99 9.19
C LYS A 106 10.73 25.87 10.23
N GLY A 107 11.37 24.74 9.87
CA GLY A 107 11.81 23.72 10.82
C GLY A 107 10.67 22.94 11.50
N HIS A 108 9.45 22.99 10.96
CA HIS A 108 8.31 22.27 11.55
C HIS A 108 8.34 20.76 11.29
N ALA A 109 9.04 20.33 10.24
CA ALA A 109 9.10 18.92 9.84
C ALA A 109 10.22 18.17 10.57
N ASN A 110 9.92 16.96 11.04
CA ASN A 110 10.92 16.04 11.59
C ASN A 110 11.43 15.04 10.54
N ASP A 111 12.44 14.23 10.90
CA ASP A 111 13.02 13.24 10.00
C ASP A 111 12.01 12.21 9.48
N ASN A 112 11.06 11.79 10.31
CA ASN A 112 10.03 10.83 9.88
C ASN A 112 9.10 11.43 8.82
N GLN A 113 8.75 12.72 8.96
CA GLN A 113 7.93 13.44 7.99
C GLN A 113 8.68 13.68 6.68
N LEU A 114 9.98 14.03 6.75
CA LEU A 114 10.82 14.12 5.56
C LEU A 114 10.92 12.77 4.87
N LYS A 115 11.22 11.69 5.61
CA LYS A 115 11.28 10.33 5.05
C LYS A 115 9.97 9.93 4.38
N ALA A 116 8.83 10.21 5.02
CA ALA A 116 7.51 9.97 4.44
C ALA A 116 7.28 10.78 3.15
N LEU A 117 7.67 12.06 3.13
CA LEU A 117 7.60 12.92 1.95
C LEU A 117 8.41 12.35 0.77
N PHE A 118 9.66 11.98 1.03
CA PHE A 118 10.54 11.42 -0.01
C PHE A 118 10.03 10.07 -0.52
N ASN A 119 9.57 9.18 0.37
CA ASN A 119 8.95 7.92 -0.01
C ASN A 119 7.74 8.15 -0.91
N TYR A 120 6.90 9.10 -0.55
CA TYR A 120 5.73 9.46 -1.35
C TYR A 120 6.13 10.00 -2.73
N LEU A 121 7.12 10.91 -2.79
CA LEU A 121 7.64 11.43 -4.05
C LEU A 121 8.21 10.34 -4.96
N MET A 122 8.92 9.36 -4.40
CA MET A 122 9.46 8.23 -5.18
C MET A 122 8.38 7.27 -5.71
N GLN A 123 7.29 7.09 -4.97
CA GLN A 123 6.23 6.16 -5.35
C GLN A 123 5.19 6.80 -6.29
N ALA A 124 4.85 8.06 -6.05
CA ALA A 124 3.74 8.73 -6.71
C ALA A 124 4.17 9.81 -7.71
N GLY A 125 5.41 10.30 -7.63
CA GLY A 125 5.95 11.31 -8.54
C GLY A 125 6.50 10.71 -9.83
N ASP A 126 6.55 11.53 -10.88
CA ASP A 126 7.27 11.16 -12.10
C ASP A 126 8.77 11.05 -11.80
N THR A 127 9.28 9.83 -11.86
CA THR A 127 10.67 9.49 -11.50
C THR A 127 11.71 10.20 -12.36
N MET A 128 11.35 10.72 -13.55
CA MET A 128 12.33 11.28 -14.49
C MET A 128 13.01 12.56 -13.97
N HIS A 129 12.34 13.37 -13.15
CA HIS A 129 12.88 14.66 -12.67
C HIS A 129 13.09 14.73 -11.15
N PHE A 130 12.89 13.61 -10.44
CA PHE A 130 13.02 13.58 -8.97
C PHE A 130 14.43 13.96 -8.49
N GLY A 131 15.47 13.48 -9.19
CA GLY A 131 16.85 13.79 -8.82
C GLY A 131 17.18 15.28 -8.93
N GLU A 132 16.73 15.91 -10.01
CA GLU A 132 16.90 17.35 -10.26
C GLU A 132 16.10 18.17 -9.25
N PHE A 133 14.85 17.79 -8.99
CA PHE A 133 14.00 18.45 -8.01
C PHE A 133 14.61 18.46 -6.60
N ILE A 134 15.12 17.32 -6.13
CA ILE A 134 15.77 17.25 -4.81
C ILE A 134 17.06 18.07 -4.78
N HIS A 135 17.82 18.06 -5.88
CA HIS A 135 19.02 18.89 -5.99
C HIS A 135 18.67 20.39 -5.90
N GLU A 136 17.66 20.84 -6.62
CA GLU A 136 17.17 22.22 -6.61
C GLU A 136 16.65 22.68 -5.23
N VAL A 137 16.00 21.78 -4.48
CA VAL A 137 15.60 22.05 -3.10
C VAL A 137 16.82 22.15 -2.18
N ALA A 138 17.80 21.25 -2.33
CA ALA A 138 19.01 21.22 -1.53
C ALA A 138 19.93 22.44 -1.79
N GLU A 139 20.05 22.91 -3.04
CA GLU A 139 20.83 24.11 -3.39
C GLU A 139 20.28 25.37 -2.72
N ARG A 140 18.95 25.49 -2.59
CA ARG A 140 18.32 26.59 -1.86
C ARG A 140 18.43 26.48 -0.34
N LEU A 141 18.91 25.35 0.17
CA LEU A 141 19.01 25.06 1.61
C LEU A 141 20.41 24.58 2.00
N PRO A 142 21.45 25.44 1.96
CA PRO A 142 22.83 25.02 2.22
C PRO A 142 23.00 24.32 3.58
N GLN A 143 22.27 24.77 4.60
CA GLN A 143 22.30 24.20 5.96
C GLN A 143 21.65 22.82 6.08
N HIS A 144 20.79 22.44 5.12
CA HIS A 144 20.09 21.15 5.11
C HIS A 144 20.51 20.26 3.93
N LYS A 145 21.41 20.75 3.06
CA LYS A 145 21.86 20.05 1.85
C LYS A 145 22.39 18.65 2.17
N GLU A 146 23.35 18.53 3.08
CA GLU A 146 23.92 17.23 3.44
C GLU A 146 22.83 16.26 3.93
N ARG A 147 22.00 16.70 4.88
CA ARG A 147 20.89 15.90 5.43
C ARG A 147 19.89 15.46 4.36
N LEU A 148 19.47 16.35 3.47
CA LEU A 148 18.53 16.04 2.38
C LEU A 148 19.15 15.05 1.38
N MET A 149 20.43 15.23 1.04
CA MET A 149 21.15 14.33 0.15
C MET A 149 21.33 12.94 0.75
N THR A 150 21.69 12.83 2.03
CA THR A 150 21.80 11.54 2.73
C THR A 150 20.46 10.79 2.74
N ILE A 151 19.35 11.48 3.00
CA ILE A 151 18.02 10.85 2.96
C ILE A 151 17.69 10.39 1.54
N ALA A 152 17.91 11.23 0.54
CA ALA A 152 17.65 10.89 -0.86
C ALA A 152 18.50 9.70 -1.34
N GLU A 153 19.79 9.65 -0.98
CA GLU A 153 20.69 8.57 -1.33
C GLU A 153 20.30 7.25 -0.67
N ARG A 154 20.03 7.28 0.65
CA ARG A 154 19.57 6.11 1.39
C ARG A 154 18.30 5.52 0.77
N LEU A 155 17.35 6.36 0.38
CA LEU A 155 16.10 5.91 -0.23
C LEU A 155 16.31 5.34 -1.64
N ARG A 156 17.23 5.90 -2.44
CA ARG A 156 17.63 5.29 -3.72
C ARG A 156 18.25 3.91 -3.52
N GLN A 157 19.13 3.75 -2.54
CA GLN A 157 19.74 2.46 -2.20
C GLN A 157 18.70 1.45 -1.71
N GLU A 158 17.81 1.85 -0.80
CA GLU A 158 16.70 1.01 -0.30
C GLU A 158 15.79 0.59 -1.48
N GLY A 159 15.43 1.54 -2.37
CA GLY A 159 14.64 1.26 -3.57
C GLY A 159 15.31 0.29 -4.53
N HIS A 160 16.61 0.46 -4.79
CA HIS A 160 17.39 -0.45 -5.64
C HIS A 160 17.46 -1.87 -5.05
N PHE A 161 17.76 -1.97 -3.76
CA PHE A 161 17.83 -3.26 -3.06
C PHE A 161 16.48 -3.98 -3.06
N ASN A 162 15.39 -3.27 -2.76
CA ASN A 162 14.04 -3.81 -2.79
C ASN A 162 13.66 -4.28 -4.20
N GLY A 163 14.00 -3.49 -5.22
CA GLY A 163 13.76 -3.85 -6.63
C GLY A 163 14.50 -5.11 -7.05
N LEU A 164 15.77 -5.27 -6.64
CA LEU A 164 16.54 -6.49 -6.89
C LEU A 164 15.94 -7.71 -6.19
N GLN A 165 15.56 -7.59 -4.92
CA GLN A 165 14.91 -8.68 -4.19
C GLN A 165 13.57 -9.08 -4.83
N GLU A 166 12.74 -8.10 -5.18
CA GLU A 166 11.44 -8.37 -5.78
C GLU A 166 11.61 -9.01 -7.16
N GLY A 167 12.54 -8.50 -7.97
CA GLY A 167 12.89 -9.08 -9.27
C GLY A 167 13.39 -10.51 -9.16
N HIS A 168 14.30 -10.79 -8.22
CA HIS A 168 14.79 -12.15 -7.97
C HIS A 168 13.66 -13.09 -7.51
N ARG A 169 12.80 -12.64 -6.60
CA ARG A 169 11.66 -13.44 -6.11
C ARG A 169 10.67 -13.75 -7.23
N LYS A 170 10.32 -12.76 -8.05
CA LYS A 170 9.44 -12.96 -9.21
C LYS A 170 10.07 -13.90 -10.23
N GLY A 171 11.32 -13.67 -10.60
CA GLY A 171 12.06 -14.51 -11.55
C GLY A 171 12.18 -15.96 -11.08
N LEU A 172 12.46 -16.19 -9.79
CA LEU A 172 12.50 -17.53 -9.22
C LEU A 172 11.13 -18.21 -9.25
N GLN A 173 10.07 -17.48 -8.90
CA GLN A 173 8.71 -18.00 -8.90
C GLN A 173 8.23 -18.38 -10.32
N GLU A 174 8.44 -17.49 -11.28
CA GLU A 174 8.12 -17.71 -12.69
C GLU A 174 8.95 -18.85 -13.29
N GLY A 175 10.25 -18.90 -12.97
CA GLY A 175 11.16 -19.96 -13.39
C GLY A 175 10.74 -21.33 -12.83
N LEU A 176 10.41 -21.41 -11.54
CA LEU A 176 9.94 -22.65 -10.91
C LEU A 176 8.61 -23.12 -11.52
N GLN A 177 7.67 -22.21 -11.74
CA GLN A 177 6.37 -22.54 -12.32
C GLN A 177 6.50 -23.03 -13.77
N THR A 178 7.30 -22.33 -14.58
CA THR A 178 7.55 -22.69 -15.98
C THR A 178 8.30 -24.02 -16.06
N GLY A 179 9.35 -24.19 -15.26
CA GLY A 179 10.12 -25.44 -15.20
C GLY A 179 9.28 -26.64 -14.75
N LEU A 180 8.39 -26.47 -13.76
CA LEU A 180 7.48 -27.53 -13.33
C LEU A 180 6.46 -27.89 -14.42
N GLN A 181 5.91 -26.90 -15.13
CA GLN A 181 4.99 -27.15 -16.24
C GLN A 181 5.68 -27.86 -17.41
N GLN A 182 6.88 -27.40 -17.77
CA GLN A 182 7.66 -28.02 -18.84
C GLN A 182 8.05 -29.45 -18.47
N GLY A 183 8.57 -29.70 -17.25
CA GLY A 183 8.92 -31.04 -16.80
C GLY A 183 7.72 -32.00 -16.75
N LYS A 184 6.55 -31.54 -16.28
CA LYS A 184 5.31 -32.33 -16.34
C LYS A 184 4.90 -32.66 -17.77
N ARG A 185 5.04 -31.72 -18.70
CA ARG A 185 4.70 -31.90 -20.11
C ARG A 185 5.67 -32.86 -20.81
N GLU A 186 6.97 -32.71 -20.57
CA GLU A 186 8.01 -33.61 -21.10
C GLU A 186 7.82 -35.05 -20.59
N GLU A 187 7.53 -35.22 -19.30
CA GLU A 187 7.26 -36.54 -18.73
C GLU A 187 5.97 -37.15 -19.28
N ALA A 188 4.91 -36.35 -19.45
CA ALA A 188 3.67 -36.81 -20.08
C ALA A 188 3.90 -37.28 -21.53
N LEU A 189 4.73 -36.57 -22.30
CA LEU A 189 5.14 -36.96 -23.65
C LEU A 189 5.94 -38.25 -23.66
N ARG A 190 6.87 -38.42 -22.72
CA ARG A 190 7.67 -39.64 -22.56
C ARG A 190 6.78 -40.85 -22.29
N ILE A 191 5.86 -40.73 -21.32
CA ILE A 191 4.88 -41.77 -20.98
C ILE A 191 3.99 -42.10 -22.19
N ALA A 192 3.45 -41.08 -22.87
CA ALA A 192 2.62 -41.28 -24.05
C ALA A 192 3.36 -42.02 -25.18
N THR A 193 4.65 -41.73 -25.37
CA THR A 193 5.49 -42.39 -26.38
C THR A 193 5.68 -43.88 -26.04
N THR A 194 5.92 -44.21 -24.78
CA THR A 194 6.00 -45.60 -24.31
C THR A 194 4.67 -46.33 -24.48
N MET A 195 3.56 -45.71 -24.07
CA MET A 195 2.21 -46.29 -24.23
C MET A 195 1.84 -46.55 -25.70
N LEU A 196 2.25 -45.68 -26.62
CA LEU A 196 2.07 -45.88 -28.06
C LEU A 196 2.88 -47.08 -28.58
N ALA A 197 4.13 -47.23 -28.12
CA ALA A 197 4.98 -48.37 -28.49
C ALA A 197 4.40 -49.70 -27.98
N ASP A 198 3.72 -49.68 -26.83
CA ASP A 198 3.04 -50.84 -26.23
C ASP A 198 1.65 -51.12 -26.85
N GLY A 199 1.24 -50.35 -27.86
CA GLY A 199 0.00 -50.58 -28.61
C GLY A 199 -1.28 -50.08 -27.92
N ILE A 200 -1.18 -49.19 -26.93
CA ILE A 200 -2.34 -48.59 -26.28
C ILE A 200 -3.05 -47.62 -27.23
N ASP A 201 -4.38 -47.68 -27.25
CA ASP A 201 -5.22 -46.78 -28.06
C ASP A 201 -4.96 -45.28 -27.77
N ARG A 202 -4.90 -44.47 -28.83
CA ARG A 202 -4.62 -43.03 -28.77
C ARG A 202 -5.63 -42.25 -27.92
N LEU A 203 -6.93 -42.56 -28.01
CA LEU A 203 -7.94 -41.86 -27.20
C LEU A 203 -7.73 -42.13 -25.71
N THR A 204 -7.34 -43.36 -25.38
CA THR A 204 -6.98 -43.77 -24.02
C THR A 204 -5.73 -43.04 -23.51
N ILE A 205 -4.70 -42.89 -24.34
CA ILE A 205 -3.47 -42.15 -24.01
C ILE A 205 -3.75 -40.68 -23.74
N LEU A 206 -4.52 -40.00 -24.60
CA LEU A 206 -4.90 -38.59 -24.42
C LEU A 206 -5.65 -38.38 -23.09
N ARG A 207 -6.57 -39.30 -22.75
CA ARG A 207 -7.33 -39.24 -21.50
C ARG A 207 -6.46 -39.42 -20.25
N ILE A 208 -5.46 -40.31 -20.29
CA ILE A 208 -4.60 -40.63 -19.14
C ILE A 208 -3.50 -39.57 -18.95
N THR A 209 -2.89 -39.09 -20.03
CA THR A 209 -1.75 -38.16 -19.98
C THR A 209 -2.17 -36.69 -19.94
N GLY A 210 -3.43 -36.38 -20.29
CA GLY A 210 -3.92 -35.00 -20.37
C GLY A 210 -3.33 -34.19 -21.54
N LEU A 211 -2.62 -34.84 -22.46
CA LEU A 211 -2.09 -34.24 -23.67
C LEU A 211 -3.19 -33.96 -24.71
N SER A 212 -2.93 -33.03 -25.63
CA SER A 212 -3.82 -32.77 -26.76
C SER A 212 -3.46 -33.63 -27.98
N ALA A 213 -4.40 -33.82 -28.91
CA ALA A 213 -4.15 -34.59 -30.13
C ALA A 213 -3.00 -34.05 -31.00
N LYS A 214 -2.67 -32.75 -30.85
CA LYS A 214 -1.55 -32.10 -31.55
C LYS A 214 -0.19 -32.45 -30.96
N ASP A 215 -0.17 -32.94 -29.72
CA ASP A 215 1.06 -33.25 -28.99
C ASP A 215 1.60 -34.66 -29.30
N LEU A 216 0.80 -35.53 -29.93
CA LEU A 216 1.20 -36.90 -30.30
C LEU A 216 1.72 -36.96 -31.75
N PRO A 217 2.81 -37.70 -32.03
CA PRO A 217 3.35 -37.85 -33.38
C PRO A 217 2.34 -38.51 -34.32
N ALA A 218 2.20 -37.97 -35.54
CA ALA A 218 1.27 -38.47 -36.56
C ALA A 218 1.54 -39.95 -36.90
N GLN A 219 0.49 -40.72 -37.23
CA GLN A 219 0.63 -42.12 -37.61
C GLN A 219 1.58 -42.24 -38.82
N PRO A 220 2.55 -43.17 -38.79
CA PRO A 220 3.16 -43.64 -40.03
C PRO A 220 2.05 -44.34 -40.83
N HIS A 221 1.95 -43.98 -42.11
CA HIS A 221 1.07 -44.62 -43.09
C HIS A 221 1.43 -46.08 -43.33
#